data_AF-A0A1V1P1S7-F1
#
_entry.id   AF-A0A1V1P1S7-F1
#
_cell.length_a   1.000
_cell.length_b   1.000
_cell.length_c   1.000
_cell.angle_alpha   90.00
_cell.angle_beta   90.00
_cell.angle_gamma   90.00
#
_symmetry.space_group_name_H-M   'P 1'
#
loop_
_entity.id
_entity.type
_entity.pdbx_description
1 polymer ?
#
loop_
_entity_poly.entity_id
_entity_poly.type
_entity_poly.pdbx_seq_one_letter_code
_entity_poly.pdbx_strand_id
1 'polypeptide(L)'
;MYDTISKLLKNPFYAGVYGYGKRKIIHEYKDGALIKKRGKILPYDQWQVFIKNNHECYVSWEEFLEIQKKISNNNPHWDKNESLGAIRDGLALFFRASSVWTLRQ
;
A
#
# COMPACT_ATOMS: atom_id res chain seq x y z
N MET A 1 -0.38 11.86 -9.61
CA MET A 1 1.00 11.75 -10.14
C MET A 1 1.98 10.97 -9.22
N TYR A 2 1.66 10.69 -7.95
CA TYR A 2 2.56 9.97 -7.01
C TYR A 2 2.46 8.44 -6.99
N ASP A 3 1.42 7.87 -7.61
CA ASP A 3 1.12 6.43 -7.54
C ASP A 3 2.17 5.58 -8.25
N THR A 4 2.70 6.05 -9.38
CA THR A 4 3.76 5.34 -10.14
C THR A 4 5.05 5.21 -9.33
N ILE A 5 5.49 6.28 -8.69
CA ILE A 5 6.72 6.28 -7.86
C ILE A 5 6.54 5.37 -6.65
N SER A 6 5.38 5.43 -6.00
CA SER A 6 5.04 4.55 -4.88
C SER A 6 5.03 3.07 -5.28
N LYS A 7 4.54 2.74 -6.49
CA LYS A 7 4.56 1.38 -7.03
C LYS A 7 5.96 0.92 -7.38
N LEU A 8 6.80 1.81 -7.93
CA LEU A 8 8.20 1.53 -8.24
C LEU A 8 8.98 1.19 -6.97
N LEU A 9 8.86 2.00 -5.92
CA LEU A 9 9.57 1.79 -4.64
C LEU A 9 9.12 0.53 -3.90
N LYS A 10 7.91 0.03 -4.17
CA LYS A 10 7.41 -1.25 -3.61
C LYS A 10 7.84 -2.47 -4.43
N ASN A 11 8.47 -2.28 -5.59
CA ASN A 11 8.89 -3.38 -6.45
C ASN A 11 10.27 -3.90 -6.02
N PRO A 12 10.40 -5.19 -5.60
CA PRO A 12 11.68 -5.76 -5.20
C PRO A 12 12.69 -5.89 -6.35
N PHE A 13 12.28 -5.65 -7.60
CA PHE A 13 13.19 -5.51 -8.73
C PHE A 13 14.24 -4.42 -8.50
N TYR A 14 13.90 -3.35 -7.76
CA TYR A 14 14.84 -2.29 -7.38
C TYR A 14 16.00 -2.80 -6.51
N ALA A 15 15.77 -3.90 -5.79
CA ALA A 15 16.75 -4.58 -4.96
C ALA A 15 17.48 -5.74 -5.66
N GLY A 16 17.39 -5.82 -7.01
CA GLY A 16 17.98 -6.91 -7.78
C GLY A 16 17.30 -8.28 -7.59
N VAL A 17 16.10 -8.30 -7.00
CA VAL A 17 15.36 -9.54 -6.73
C VAL A 17 14.38 -9.84 -7.86
N TYR A 18 14.53 -11.03 -8.43
CA TYR A 18 13.54 -11.58 -9.35
C TYR A 18 12.53 -12.43 -8.58
N GLY A 19 11.26 -12.01 -8.64
CA GLY A 19 10.16 -12.62 -7.90
C GLY A 19 8.98 -13.00 -8.79
N TYR A 20 8.69 -14.30 -8.89
CA TYR A 20 7.52 -14.82 -9.61
C TYR A 20 6.54 -15.52 -8.65
N GLY A 21 5.25 -15.53 -9.01
CA GLY A 21 4.21 -16.15 -8.18
C GLY A 21 3.67 -15.26 -7.05
N LYS A 22 3.77 -13.93 -7.17
CA LYS A 22 3.35 -12.95 -6.14
C LYS A 22 1.88 -13.07 -5.71
N ARG A 23 1.02 -13.69 -6.53
CA ARG A 23 -0.40 -13.89 -6.27
C ARG A 23 -0.78 -15.32 -6.62
N LYS A 24 -1.40 -16.03 -5.69
CA LYS A 24 -2.03 -17.32 -5.96
C LYS A 24 -3.41 -17.09 -6.60
N ILE A 25 -3.71 -17.84 -7.64
CA ILE A 25 -5.07 -17.91 -8.18
C ILE A 25 -5.83 -18.92 -7.32
N ILE A 26 -6.96 -18.51 -6.76
CA ILE A 26 -7.84 -19.39 -5.98
C ILE A 26 -9.07 -19.65 -6.84
N HIS A 27 -9.40 -20.91 -7.03
CA HIS A 27 -10.65 -21.32 -7.66
C HIS A 27 -11.67 -21.53 -6.54
N GLU A 28 -12.73 -20.73 -6.55
CA GLU A 28 -13.81 -20.79 -5.56
C GLU A 28 -15.05 -21.32 -6.28
N TYR A 29 -15.67 -22.35 -5.73
CA TYR A 29 -16.92 -22.88 -6.27
C TYR A 29 -18.08 -22.16 -5.58
N LYS A 30 -18.86 -21.39 -6.34
CA LYS A 30 -20.00 -20.64 -5.81
C LYS A 30 -21.18 -20.78 -6.76
N ASP A 31 -22.34 -21.15 -6.22
CA ASP A 31 -23.60 -21.33 -6.95
C ASP A 31 -23.47 -22.17 -8.24
N GLY A 32 -22.78 -23.32 -8.16
CA GLY A 32 -22.65 -24.25 -9.28
C GLY A 32 -21.63 -23.84 -10.35
N ALA A 33 -21.00 -22.67 -10.22
CA ALA A 33 -20.00 -22.16 -11.16
C ALA A 33 -18.61 -22.08 -10.52
N LEU A 34 -17.58 -22.43 -11.31
CA LEU A 34 -16.20 -22.26 -10.91
C LEU A 34 -15.76 -20.80 -11.16
N ILE A 35 -15.62 -20.02 -10.10
CA ILE A 35 -15.19 -18.63 -10.20
C ILE A 35 -13.68 -18.56 -9.94
N LYS A 36 -12.94 -18.04 -10.93
CA LYS A 36 -11.51 -17.77 -10.79
C LYS A 36 -11.30 -16.46 -10.02
N LYS A 37 -10.88 -16.55 -8.77
CA LYS A 37 -10.60 -15.39 -7.92
C LYS A 37 -9.09 -15.14 -7.83
N ARG A 38 -8.70 -13.88 -7.95
CA ARG A 38 -7.31 -13.47 -7.74
C ARG A 38 -7.06 -13.37 -6.24
N GLY A 39 -6.15 -14.18 -5.71
CA GLY A 39 -5.79 -14.17 -4.30
C GLY A 39 -5.04 -12.91 -3.87
N LYS A 40 -4.82 -12.79 -2.55
CA LYS A 40 -4.02 -11.72 -1.95
C LYS A 40 -2.57 -11.80 -2.42
N ILE A 41 -1.86 -10.68 -2.32
CA ILE A 41 -0.41 -10.65 -2.53
C ILE A 41 0.23 -11.48 -1.40
N LEU A 42 1.05 -12.45 -1.78
CA LEU A 42 1.73 -13.33 -0.84
C LEU A 42 2.98 -12.66 -0.26
N PRO A 43 3.40 -13.01 0.97
CA PRO A 43 4.71 -12.62 1.49
C PRO A 43 5.84 -13.20 0.63
N TYR A 44 7.01 -12.57 0.66
CA TYR A 44 8.16 -12.93 -0.18
C TYR A 44 8.57 -14.41 -0.05
N ASP A 45 8.44 -14.98 1.14
CA ASP A 45 8.76 -16.39 1.45
C ASP A 45 7.86 -17.40 0.70
N GLN A 46 6.63 -16.99 0.37
CA GLN A 46 5.66 -17.83 -0.32
C GLN A 46 5.67 -17.63 -1.84
N TRP A 47 6.65 -16.89 -2.36
CA TRP A 47 6.80 -16.70 -3.80
C TRP A 47 7.40 -17.94 -4.42
N GLN A 48 6.83 -18.37 -5.54
CA GLN A 48 7.25 -19.61 -6.22
C GLN A 48 8.68 -19.52 -6.75
N VAL A 49 9.14 -18.32 -7.10
CA VAL A 49 10.55 -18.07 -7.45
C VAL A 49 10.96 -16.80 -6.73
N PHE A 50 12.03 -16.90 -5.93
CA PHE A 50 12.63 -15.77 -5.23
C PHE A 50 14.15 -15.86 -5.34
N ILE A 51 14.70 -15.21 -6.36
CA ILE A 51 16.14 -15.20 -6.64
C ILE A 51 16.68 -13.83 -6.27
N LYS A 52 17.61 -13.79 -5.33
CA LYS A 52 18.35 -12.59 -4.94
C LYS A 52 19.53 -12.38 -5.89
N ASN A 53 19.89 -11.12 -6.16
CA ASN A 53 21.05 -10.72 -6.96
C ASN A 53 21.03 -11.23 -8.42
N ASN A 54 19.87 -11.19 -9.08
CA ASN A 54 19.77 -11.57 -10.50
C ASN A 54 20.31 -10.48 -11.45
N HIS A 55 20.24 -9.23 -11.00
CA HIS A 55 20.69 -8.04 -11.75
C HIS A 55 21.44 -7.09 -10.83
N GLU A 56 22.20 -6.16 -11.42
CA GLU A 56 22.81 -5.05 -10.68
C GLU A 56 21.71 -4.29 -9.94
N CYS A 57 21.76 -4.35 -8.61
CA CYS A 57 20.75 -3.78 -7.76
C CYS A 57 21.03 -2.28 -7.54
N TYR A 58 20.00 -1.45 -7.61
CA TYR A 58 20.12 -0.03 -7.26
C TYR A 58 20.25 0.17 -5.75
N VAL A 59 19.67 -0.74 -4.97
CA VAL A 59 19.77 -0.80 -3.51
C VAL A 59 19.99 -2.25 -3.09
N SER A 60 20.71 -2.48 -2.00
CA SER A 60 20.80 -3.82 -1.42
C SER A 60 19.45 -4.31 -0.93
N TRP A 61 19.33 -5.63 -0.71
CA TRP A 61 18.11 -6.22 -0.17
C TRP A 61 17.80 -5.71 1.24
N GLU A 62 18.83 -5.50 2.05
CA GLU A 62 18.73 -4.98 3.41
C GLU A 62 18.19 -3.53 3.39
N GLU A 63 18.76 -2.66 2.55
CA GLU A 63 18.27 -1.28 2.37
C GLU A 63 16.84 -1.25 1.85
N PHE A 64 16.47 -2.15 0.93
CA PHE A 64 15.11 -2.25 0.45
C PHE A 64 14.12 -2.58 1.58
N LEU A 65 14.47 -3.50 2.48
CA LEU A 65 13.64 -3.83 3.65
C LEU A 65 13.47 -2.63 4.59
N GLU A 66 14.54 -1.86 4.81
CA GLU A 66 14.45 -0.63 5.60
C GLU A 66 13.55 0.43 4.95
N ILE A 67 13.67 0.62 3.63
CA ILE A 67 12.81 1.51 2.87
C ILE A 67 11.34 1.06 2.97
N GLN A 68 11.06 -0.24 2.84
CA GLN A 68 9.69 -0.75 3.02
C GLN A 68 9.16 -0.48 4.42
N LYS A 69 10.00 -0.64 5.46
CA LYS A 69 9.63 -0.33 6.85
C LYS A 69 9.30 1.16 7.02
N LYS A 70 10.13 2.05 6.46
CA LYS A 70 9.87 3.50 6.44
C LYS A 70 8.57 3.86 5.71
N ILE A 71 8.32 3.26 4.55
CA ILE A 71 7.07 3.45 3.78
C ILE A 71 5.85 2.95 4.57
N SER A 72 5.95 1.79 5.22
CA SER A 72 4.88 1.24 6.05
C SER A 72 4.56 2.13 7.24
N ASN A 73 5.60 2.70 7.87
CA ASN A 73 5.45 3.63 8.99
C ASN A 73 4.88 4.99 8.56
N ASN A 74 5.23 5.45 7.36
CA ASN A 74 4.75 6.72 6.81
C ASN A 74 3.34 6.63 6.20
N ASN A 75 2.73 5.45 6.15
CA ASN A 75 1.36 5.32 5.65
C ASN A 75 0.42 5.87 6.74
N PRO A 76 -0.27 7.01 6.54
CA PRO A 76 -1.16 7.55 7.56
C PRO A 76 -2.27 6.52 7.79
N HIS A 77 -2.27 5.94 8.99
CA HIS A 77 -3.34 5.07 9.43
C HIS A 77 -4.57 5.98 9.57
N TRP A 78 -5.46 5.96 8.58
CA TRP A 78 -6.66 6.79 8.55
C TRP A 78 -7.69 6.38 9.63
N ASP A 79 -7.41 5.30 10.36
CA ASP A 79 -8.30 4.72 11.35
C ASP A 79 -7.51 4.53 12.66
N LYS A 80 -7.72 5.42 13.64
CA LYS A 80 -7.16 5.41 15.01
C LYS A 80 -5.75 6.04 15.20
N ASN A 81 -5.82 7.34 15.43
CA ASN A 81 -5.32 8.04 16.63
C ASN A 81 -3.82 8.27 16.88
N GLU A 82 -2.94 8.10 15.90
CA GLU A 82 -1.61 8.74 15.98
C GLU A 82 -1.01 8.87 14.58
N SER A 83 -1.35 9.96 13.91
CA SER A 83 -0.73 10.33 12.65
C SER A 83 0.75 10.65 12.91
N LEU A 84 1.66 9.71 12.65
CA LEU A 84 3.12 9.96 12.60
C LEU A 84 3.54 10.79 11.37
N GLY A 85 2.57 11.35 10.64
CA GLY A 85 2.81 12.41 9.66
C GLY A 85 2.65 13.77 10.32
N ALA A 86 3.50 14.72 9.95
CA ALA A 86 3.33 16.12 10.34
C ALA A 86 1.85 16.53 10.17
N ILE A 87 1.27 17.07 11.23
CA ILE A 87 -0.03 17.74 11.20
C ILE A 87 0.10 18.80 10.10
N ARG A 88 -0.48 18.52 8.94
CA ARG A 88 -0.65 19.54 7.91
C ARG A 88 -1.74 20.45 8.44
N ASP A 89 -1.33 21.53 9.10
CA ASP A 89 -2.19 22.67 9.38
C ASP A 89 -2.86 23.10 8.07
N GLY A 90 -4.10 22.67 7.91
CA GLY A 90 -4.91 22.91 6.72
C GLY A 90 -6.40 22.71 6.97
N LEU A 91 -6.82 22.55 8.24
CA LEU A 91 -8.20 22.72 8.68
C LEU A 91 -8.37 24.02 9.50
N ALA A 92 -7.47 24.99 9.30
CA ALA A 92 -7.75 26.38 9.64
C ALA A 92 -8.43 27.03 8.42
N LEU A 93 -9.57 27.68 8.65
CA LEU A 93 -10.34 28.52 7.74
C LEU A 93 -11.22 27.79 6.72
N PHE A 94 -12.41 27.31 7.14
CA PHE A 94 -13.71 27.91 6.78
C PHE A 94 -14.91 27.07 7.28
N PHE A 95 -15.02 26.81 8.60
CA PHE A 95 -16.35 26.52 9.16
C PHE A 95 -17.01 27.86 9.49
N ARG A 96 -17.52 28.55 8.47
CA ARG A 96 -18.41 29.70 8.68
C ARG A 96 -19.69 29.14 9.29
N ALA A 97 -19.81 29.30 10.61
CA ALA A 97 -21.07 29.15 11.31
C ALA A 97 -22.12 30.03 10.63
N SER A 98 -23.10 29.39 9.99
CA SER A 98 -24.38 30.03 9.67
C SER A 98 -25.41 29.45 10.63
N SER A 99 -25.30 29.85 11.89
CA SER A 99 -26.45 29.87 12.80
C SER A 99 -27.40 31.00 12.35
N VAL A 100 -28.67 30.86 12.72
CA VAL A 100 -29.84 31.70 12.39
C VAL A 100 -30.57 31.23 11.14
N TRP A 101 -31.59 30.40 11.34
CA TRP A 101 -32.97 30.59 10.84
C TRP A 101 -33.88 29.59 11.55
N THR A 102 -34.46 29.99 12.68
CA THR A 102 -35.70 29.38 13.19
C THR A 102 -36.55 30.48 13.80
N LEU A 103 -37.48 31.03 13.00
CA LEU A 103 -38.78 31.50 13.45
C LEU A 103 -39.65 31.83 12.23
N ARG A 104 -40.97 31.51 12.33
CA ARG A 104 -42.11 31.84 11.43
C ARG A 104 -42.40 30.74 10.39
N GLN A 105 -43.55 30.07 10.33
CA GLN A 105 -44.90 30.22 10.90
C GLN A 105 -45.37 28.94 11.57
#